data_AF-A9U6F7-F1
#
_entry.id   AF-A9U6F7-F1
#
_cell.length_a   1.000
_cell.length_b   1.000
_cell.length_c   1.000
_cell.angle_alpha   90.00
_cell.angle_beta   90.00
_cell.angle_gamma   90.00
#
_symmetry.space_group_name_H-M   'P 1'
#
loop_
_entity.id
_entity.type
_entity.pdbx_description
1 polymer ?
#
loop_
_entity_poly.entity_id
_entity_poly.type
_entity_poly.pdbx_seq_one_letter_code
_entity_poly.pdbx_strand_id
1 'polypeptide(L)' 'WLSSGRVPGGEYEYIDVVFEGTDRLIVDIHFQTQFEIARPTSQYSAALMSLPTVFVGTIAKLEQVLRLMSE' A
#
# COMPACT_ATOMS: atom_id res chain seq x y z
N TRP A 1 -11.31 -5.40 -4.02
CA TRP A 1 -12.29 -5.75 -2.97
C TRP A 1 -13.59 -6.21 -3.60
N LEU A 2 -14.23 -7.23 -3.02
CA LEU A 2 -15.54 -7.68 -3.48
C LEU A 2 -16.59 -6.59 -3.27
N SER A 3 -17.48 -6.41 -4.25
CA SER A 3 -18.62 -5.52 -4.12
C SER A 3 -19.55 -5.99 -2.99
N SER A 4 -20.09 -5.04 -2.22
CA SER A 4 -21.00 -5.31 -1.11
C SER A 4 -22.25 -4.44 -1.25
N GLY A 5 -23.40 -5.05 -1.50
CA GLY A 5 -24.69 -4.34 -1.63
C GLY A 5 -24.65 -3.23 -2.68
N ARG A 6 -24.67 -1.97 -2.23
CA ARG A 6 -24.62 -0.75 -3.08
C ARG A 6 -23.21 -0.19 -3.27
N VAL A 7 -22.21 -0.76 -2.62
CA VAL A 7 -20.82 -0.30 -2.68
C VAL A 7 -20.12 -1.06 -3.81
N PRO A 8 -19.69 -0.38 -4.89
CA PRO A 8 -18.93 -1.02 -5.94
C PRO A 8 -17.62 -1.58 -5.37
N GLY A 9 -17.17 -2.71 -5.93
CA GLY A 9 -15.88 -3.29 -5.54
C GLY A 9 -14.75 -2.35 -5.92
N GLY A 10 -13.74 -2.24 -5.06
CA GLY A 10 -12.50 -1.54 -5.39
C GLY A 10 -11.63 -2.40 -6.30
N GLU A 11 -11.01 -1.80 -7.30
CA GLU A 11 -9.92 -2.39 -8.06
C GLU A 11 -8.58 -1.85 -7.54
N TYR A 12 -7.57 -2.71 -7.48
CA TYR A 12 -6.22 -2.33 -7.07
C TYR A 12 -5.23 -3.02 -8.01
N GLU A 13 -4.34 -2.22 -8.59
CA GLU A 13 -3.35 -2.66 -9.55
C GLU A 13 -1.96 -2.28 -9.05
N TYR A 14 -1.01 -3.19 -9.26
CA TYR A 14 0.40 -2.96 -8.97
C TYR A 14 1.23 -3.71 -10.00
N ILE A 15 2.49 -3.31 -10.14
CA ILE A 15 3.44 -3.98 -11.01
C ILE A 15 4.16 -5.05 -10.20
N ASP A 16 4.09 -6.28 -10.71
CA ASP A 16 4.77 -7.43 -10.14
C ASP A 16 6.04 -7.74 -10.95
N VAL A 17 7.20 -7.59 -10.32
CA VAL A 17 8.50 -7.87 -10.95
C VAL A 17 9.00 -9.21 -10.46
N VAL A 18 9.07 -10.17 -11.37
CA VAL A 18 9.58 -11.53 -11.13
C VAL A 18 10.93 -11.67 -11.82
N PHE A 19 11.98 -11.91 -11.04
CA PHE A 19 13.31 -12.22 -11.58
C PHE A 19 13.43 -13.73 -11.85
N GLU A 20 14.36 -14.17 -12.71
CA GLU A 20 14.65 -15.60 -12.91
C GLU A 20 15.16 -16.21 -11.58
N GLY A 21 14.24 -16.75 -10.76
CA GLY A 21 14.49 -17.17 -9.37
C GLY A 21 13.24 -17.02 -8.47
N THR A 22 13.43 -16.92 -7.15
CA THR A 22 12.37 -16.71 -6.13
C THR A 22 12.17 -15.25 -5.70
N ASP A 23 13.02 -14.34 -6.17
CA ASP A 23 12.96 -12.94 -5.76
C ASP A 23 11.85 -12.20 -6.52
N ARG A 24 10.95 -11.58 -5.74
CA ARG A 24 9.78 -10.85 -6.22
C ARG A 24 9.77 -9.45 -5.64
N LEU A 25 9.60 -8.44 -6.49
CA LEU A 25 9.42 -7.05 -6.07
C LEU A 25 8.02 -6.57 -6.46
N ILE A 26 7.40 -5.87 -5.54
CA ILE A 26 6.15 -5.15 -5.73
C ILE A 26 6.51 -3.70 -6.03
N VAL A 27 5.95 -3.18 -7.12
CA VAL A 27 6.05 -1.78 -7.49
C VAL A 27 4.65 -1.17 -7.53
N ASP A 28 4.42 -0.17 -6.68
CA ASP A 28 3.17 0.61 -6.64
C ASP A 28 3.51 2.09 -6.78
N ILE A 29 3.05 2.69 -7.88
CA ILE A 29 3.34 4.09 -8.23
C ILE A 29 2.46 5.11 -7.49
N HIS A 30 1.39 4.65 -6.84
CA HIS A 30 0.46 5.46 -6.06
C HIS A 30 0.31 4.88 -4.64
N PHE A 31 1.42 4.47 -4.05
CA PHE A 31 1.41 3.70 -2.81
C PHE A 31 0.92 4.53 -1.63
N GLN A 32 1.41 5.77 -1.49
CA GLN A 32 1.03 6.66 -0.40
C GLN A 32 -0.49 6.93 -0.37
N THR A 33 -1.13 7.07 -1.53
CA THR A 33 -2.58 7.37 -1.61
C THR A 33 -3.43 6.19 -1.15
N GLN A 34 -2.90 4.96 -1.11
CA GLN A 34 -3.62 3.78 -0.61
C GLN A 34 -3.89 3.86 0.91
N PHE A 35 -3.20 4.74 1.62
CA PHE A 35 -3.32 4.93 3.07
C PHE A 35 -4.09 6.22 3.43
N GLU A 36 -4.69 6.91 2.46
CA GLU A 36 -5.52 8.07 2.75
C GLU A 36 -6.83 7.65 3.42
N ILE A 37 -7.14 8.28 4.55
CA ILE A 37 -8.38 8.06 5.30
C ILE A 37 -9.12 9.38 5.50
N ALA A 38 -10.45 9.30 5.61
CA ALA A 38 -11.29 10.50 5.68
C ALA A 38 -11.05 11.38 6.93
N ARG A 39 -10.49 10.80 8.01
CA ARG A 39 -10.28 11.49 9.30
C ARG A 39 -8.98 11.04 9.96
N PRO A 40 -7.81 11.49 9.47
CA PRO A 40 -6.54 11.13 10.06
C PRO A 40 -6.28 11.90 11.37
N THR A 41 -5.64 11.23 12.34
CA THR A 41 -5.06 11.92 13.50
C THR A 41 -3.77 12.61 13.08
N SER A 42 -3.28 13.57 13.88
CA SER A 42 -1.99 14.23 13.60
C SER A 42 -0.83 13.25 13.50
N GLN A 43 -0.85 12.18 14.30
CA GLN A 43 0.16 11.11 14.25
C GLN A 43 0.05 10.29 12.97
N TYR A 44 -1.17 9.92 12.57
CA TYR A 44 -1.39 9.18 11.33
C TYR A 44 -0.97 10.01 10.10
N SER A 45 -1.29 11.31 10.08
CA SER A 45 -0.86 12.22 9.02
C SER A 45 0.67 12.30 8.93
N ALA A 46 1.37 12.32 10.07
CA ALA A 46 2.84 12.31 10.09
C ALA A 46 3.42 11.00 9.55
N ALA A 47 2.85 9.85 9.93
CA ALA A 47 3.23 8.55 9.38
C ALA A 47 2.98 8.48 7.87
N LEU A 48 1.81 8.93 7.41
CA LEU A 48 1.46 8.99 6.00
C LEU A 48 2.44 9.86 5.19
N MET A 49 2.84 11.03 5.71
CA MET A 49 3.84 11.89 5.07
C MET A 49 5.23 11.27 4.98
N SER A 50 5.53 10.26 5.80
CA SER A 50 6.82 9.54 5.75
C SER A 50 6.84 8.39 4.74
N LEU A 51 5.68 7.99 4.21
CA LEU A 51 5.60 6.94 3.21
C LEU A 51 6.14 7.42 1.86
N PRO A 52 6.77 6.54 1.08
CA PRO A 52 7.16 6.88 -0.28
C PRO A 52 5.91 6.95 -1.17
N THR A 53 5.87 7.92 -2.08
CA THR A 53 4.81 8.02 -3.10
C THR A 53 4.82 6.81 -4.04
N VAL A 54 6.03 6.36 -4.43
CA VAL A 54 6.26 5.14 -5.20
C VAL A 54 6.92 4.09 -4.30
N PHE A 55 6.26 2.97 -4.09
CA PHE A 55 6.83 1.83 -3.38
C PHE A 55 7.53 0.90 -4.36
N VAL A 56 8.75 0.49 -4.00
CA VAL A 56 9.50 -0.58 -4.66
C VAL A 56 10.09 -1.44 -3.56
N GLY A 57 9.65 -2.69 -3.43
CA GLY A 57 10.14 -3.53 -2.35
C GLY A 57 9.61 -4.96 -2.37
N THR A 58 10.18 -5.78 -1.50
CA THR A 58 9.72 -7.16 -1.28
C THR A 58 8.45 -7.18 -0.43
N ILE A 59 7.78 -8.34 -0.40
CA ILE A 59 6.63 -8.58 0.48
C ILE A 59 6.99 -8.29 1.95
N ALA A 60 8.16 -8.75 2.42
CA ALA A 60 8.61 -8.49 3.79
C ALA A 60 8.76 -6.99 4.10
N LYS A 61 9.18 -6.17 3.11
CA LYS A 61 9.25 -4.72 3.28
C LYS A 61 7.86 -4.10 3.31
N LEU A 62 6.94 -4.58 2.48
CA LEU A 62 5.54 -4.14 2.48
C LEU A 62 4.87 -4.42 3.83
N GLU A 63 5.06 -5.61 4.39
CA GLU A 63 4.52 -5.98 5.71
C GLU A 63 4.98 -5.04 6.84
N GLN A 64 6.24 -4.59 6.81
CA GLN A 64 6.74 -3.61 7.78
C GLN A 64 6.00 -2.27 7.68
N VAL A 65 5.72 -1.82 6.45
CA VAL A 65 4.97 -0.59 6.23
C VAL A 65 3.52 -0.74 6.67
N LEU A 66 2.88 -1.87 6.33
CA LEU A 66 1.52 -2.17 6.76
C LEU A 66 1.41 -2.18 8.28
N ARG A 67 2.40 -2.77 8.97
CA ARG A 67 2.45 -2.77 10.43
C ARG A 67 2.52 -1.35 10.99
N LEU A 68 3.42 -0.52 10.47
CA LEU A 68 3.55 0.89 10.87
C LEU A 68 2.24 1.67 10.70
N MET A 69 1.51 1.45 9.60
CA MET A 69 0.27 2.16 9.30
C MET A 69 -0.97 1.57 10.02
N SER A 70 -0.82 0.41 10.67
CA SER A 70 -1.87 -0.26 11.42
C SER A 70 -1.81 -0.05 12.94
N GLU A 71 -0.74 0.58 13.42
CA GLU A 71 -0.59 1.03 14.81
C GLU A 71 -1.45 2.26 15.11
#